data_AF-A0A323V7D4-F1
#
_entry.id   AF-A0A323V7D4-F1
#
_cell.length_a   1.000
_cell.length_b   1.000
_cell.length_c   1.000
_cell.angle_alpha   90.00
_cell.angle_beta   90.00
_cell.angle_gamma   90.00
#
_symmetry.space_group_name_H-M   'P 1'
#
loop_
_entity.id
_entity.type
_entity.pdbx_description
1 polymer ?
#
loop_
_entity_poly.entity_id
_entity_poly.type
_entity_poly.pdbx_seq_one_letter_code
_entity_poly.pdbx_strand_id
1 'polypeptide(L)'
;MALGVLLFGLVVAVTSLLGVGLLAVPAALRGVHAVADRERWRLGRWGAEVVPPGPLPVRLREAAADPVTRRGLRWLAGHATGGLLLSMVAVLLPIYAVRDLSFPLWWYAVPAGEATDSLTFWEVTDWSGVLLVVLLGLAWTTLSLLLTRPIATLLAWRGRRLLDAAADTDLSLRVAQLTATRAAALDAHATELRRIERSLHDGTQNRLVAVTVLLGAARRAVPRDPAAAEEILERAQSAAEQALAELRSV
;
A
#
# COMPACT_ATOMS: atom_id res chain seq x y z
N MET A 1 -2.15 -18.52 -20.45
CA MET A 1 -1.52 -18.74 -19.14
C MET A 1 -2.52 -18.60 -17.99
N ALA A 2 -3.07 -17.41 -17.72
CA ALA A 2 -4.04 -17.21 -16.61
C ALA A 2 -5.25 -18.17 -16.65
N LEU A 3 -5.91 -18.32 -17.81
CA LEU A 3 -7.00 -19.29 -17.99
C LEU A 3 -6.57 -20.73 -17.70
N GLY A 4 -5.39 -21.15 -18.17
CA GLY A 4 -4.87 -22.49 -17.91
C GLY A 4 -4.63 -22.76 -16.43
N VAL A 5 -4.08 -21.77 -15.69
CA VAL A 5 -3.89 -21.88 -14.24
C VAL A 5 -5.24 -21.90 -13.51
N LEU A 6 -6.22 -21.13 -13.95
CA LEU A 6 -7.57 -21.16 -13.37
C LEU A 6 -8.22 -22.54 -13.57
N LEU A 7 -8.18 -23.08 -14.79
CA LEU A 7 -8.72 -24.40 -15.10
C LEU A 7 -8.01 -25.50 -14.31
N PHE A 8 -6.68 -25.45 -14.24
CA PHE A 8 -5.89 -26.38 -13.42
C PHE A 8 -6.29 -26.29 -11.94
N GLY A 9 -6.41 -25.07 -11.39
CA GLY A 9 -6.87 -24.84 -10.02
C GLY A 9 -8.28 -25.40 -9.76
N LEU A 10 -9.19 -25.28 -10.72
CA LEU A 10 -10.54 -25.85 -10.63
C LEU A 10 -10.51 -27.38 -10.60
N VAL A 11 -9.72 -28.00 -11.48
CA VAL A 11 -9.51 -29.47 -11.49
C VAL A 11 -8.94 -29.94 -10.16
N VAL A 12 -7.93 -29.23 -9.63
CA VAL A 12 -7.34 -29.52 -8.30
C VAL A 12 -8.37 -29.38 -7.18
N ALA A 13 -9.22 -28.34 -7.21
CA ALA A 13 -10.26 -28.13 -6.21
C ALA A 13 -11.31 -29.27 -6.22
N VAL A 14 -11.79 -29.65 -7.40
CA VAL A 14 -12.77 -30.75 -7.57
C VAL A 14 -12.17 -32.08 -7.12
N THR A 15 -10.96 -32.41 -7.56
CA THR A 15 -10.28 -33.66 -7.19
C THR A 15 -9.84 -33.70 -5.72
N SER A 16 -9.74 -32.56 -5.04
CA SER A 16 -9.46 -32.50 -3.60
C SER A 16 -10.63 -33.01 -2.76
N LEU A 17 -11.87 -32.98 -3.27
CA LEU A 17 -13.03 -33.62 -2.62
C LEU A 17 -12.85 -35.13 -2.45
N LEU A 18 -12.03 -35.73 -3.33
CA LEU A 18 -11.65 -37.15 -3.31
C LEU A 18 -10.27 -37.38 -2.67
N GLY A 19 -9.65 -36.36 -2.07
CA GLY A 19 -8.32 -36.40 -1.47
C GLY A 19 -7.14 -36.31 -2.45
N VAL A 20 -7.28 -36.82 -3.68
CA VAL A 20 -6.20 -36.87 -4.68
C VAL A 20 -5.66 -35.48 -5.06
N GLY A 21 -6.55 -34.49 -5.15
CA GLY A 21 -6.19 -33.11 -5.52
C GLY A 21 -5.27 -32.42 -4.50
N LEU A 22 -5.25 -32.87 -3.24
CA LEU A 22 -4.44 -32.25 -2.18
C LEU A 22 -2.93 -32.28 -2.51
N LEU A 23 -2.47 -33.29 -3.25
CA LEU A 23 -1.08 -33.42 -3.70
C LEU A 23 -0.68 -32.33 -4.71
N ALA A 24 -1.65 -31.83 -5.49
CA ALA A 24 -1.44 -30.86 -6.55
C ALA A 24 -1.66 -29.41 -6.11
N VAL A 25 -2.19 -29.16 -4.91
CA VAL A 25 -2.45 -27.79 -4.39
C VAL A 25 -1.19 -26.91 -4.37
N PRO A 26 -0.01 -27.38 -3.92
CA PRO A 26 1.21 -26.56 -3.96
C PRO A 26 1.59 -26.13 -5.40
N ALA A 27 1.37 -26.99 -6.39
CA ALA A 27 1.59 -26.65 -7.80
C ALA A 27 0.58 -25.61 -8.29
N ALA A 28 -0.69 -25.74 -7.91
CA ALA A 28 -1.73 -24.78 -8.27
C ALA A 28 -1.44 -23.38 -7.68
N LEU A 29 -1.06 -23.32 -6.40
CA LEU A 29 -0.66 -22.07 -5.75
C LEU A 29 0.57 -21.44 -6.40
N ARG A 30 1.62 -22.23 -6.71
CA ARG A 30 2.78 -21.73 -7.48
C ARG A 30 2.36 -21.16 -8.83
N GLY A 31 1.41 -21.80 -9.52
CA GLY A 31 0.86 -21.29 -10.77
C GLY A 31 0.16 -19.93 -10.61
N VAL A 32 -0.68 -19.78 -9.56
CA VAL A 32 -1.36 -18.51 -9.25
C VAL A 32 -0.32 -17.41 -8.99
N HIS A 33 0.69 -17.69 -8.17
CA HIS A 33 1.75 -16.75 -7.85
C HIS A 33 2.57 -16.37 -9.07
N ALA A 34 3.02 -17.33 -9.88
CA ALA A 34 3.81 -17.07 -11.08
C ALA A 34 3.06 -16.18 -12.09
N VAL A 35 1.76 -16.39 -12.28
CA VAL A 35 0.95 -15.53 -13.17
C VAL A 35 0.74 -14.15 -12.55
N ALA A 36 0.50 -14.07 -11.24
CA ALA A 36 0.37 -12.80 -10.54
C ALA A 36 1.67 -11.98 -10.57
N ASP A 37 2.84 -12.61 -10.36
CA ASP A 37 4.15 -11.94 -10.42
C ASP A 37 4.46 -11.41 -11.82
N ARG A 38 4.12 -12.19 -12.85
CA ARG A 38 4.23 -11.73 -14.24
C ARG A 38 3.35 -10.50 -14.49
N GLU A 39 2.16 -10.45 -13.89
CA GLU A 39 1.30 -9.27 -13.96
C GLU A 39 1.87 -8.08 -13.19
N ARG A 40 2.37 -8.28 -11.96
CA ARG A 40 3.05 -7.25 -11.17
C ARG A 40 4.20 -6.62 -11.95
N TRP A 41 5.03 -7.45 -12.58
CA TRP A 41 6.12 -6.98 -13.43
C TRP A 41 5.62 -6.18 -14.64
N ARG A 42 4.53 -6.60 -15.28
CA ARG A 42 3.87 -5.82 -16.35
C ARG A 42 3.38 -4.46 -15.86
N LEU A 43 2.77 -4.41 -14.68
CA LEU A 43 2.23 -3.18 -14.09
C LEU A 43 3.34 -2.23 -13.63
N GLY A 44 4.45 -2.76 -13.10
CA GLY A 44 5.61 -1.98 -12.66
C GLY A 44 6.41 -1.35 -13.80
N ARG A 45 6.28 -1.82 -15.04
CA ARG A 45 6.98 -1.20 -16.19
C ARG A 45 6.53 0.24 -16.49
N TRP A 46 5.32 0.64 -16.09
CA TRP A 46 4.68 1.91 -16.47
C TRP A 46 4.06 2.64 -15.26
N GLY A 47 4.43 2.25 -14.03
CA GLY A 47 3.85 2.79 -12.80
C GLY A 47 4.66 2.43 -11.56
N ALA A 48 4.12 2.75 -10.37
CA ALA A 48 4.75 2.39 -9.11
C ALA A 48 4.94 0.87 -9.00
N GLU A 49 6.07 0.47 -8.41
CA GLU A 49 6.40 -0.93 -8.20
C GLU A 49 5.32 -1.61 -7.35
N VAL A 50 4.72 -2.68 -7.87
CA VAL A 50 3.76 -3.49 -7.12
C VAL A 50 4.55 -4.50 -6.30
N VAL A 51 4.67 -4.24 -5.00
CA VAL A 51 5.50 -5.02 -4.08
C VAL A 51 5.11 -6.50 -4.17
N PRO A 52 6.06 -7.40 -4.50
CA PRO A 52 5.79 -8.83 -4.53
C PRO A 52 5.48 -9.34 -3.13
N PRO A 53 4.59 -10.32 -2.98
CA PRO A 53 4.26 -10.88 -1.69
C PRO A 53 5.45 -11.65 -1.11
N GLY A 54 5.41 -11.85 0.22
CA GLY A 54 6.35 -12.72 0.93
C GLY A 54 6.28 -14.19 0.45
N PRO A 55 7.13 -15.07 1.02
CA PRO A 55 7.23 -16.47 0.59
C PRO A 55 5.89 -17.20 0.73
N LEU A 56 5.68 -18.19 -0.15
CA LEU A 56 4.49 -19.03 -0.15
C LEU A 56 4.29 -19.71 1.22
N PRO A 57 3.07 -19.70 1.78
CA PRO A 57 2.76 -20.47 2.97
C PRO A 57 3.03 -21.95 2.73
N VAL A 58 3.77 -22.58 3.65
CA VAL A 58 4.21 -23.99 3.52
C VAL A 58 3.04 -24.94 3.78
N ARG A 59 2.08 -24.53 4.61
CA ARG A 59 0.92 -25.33 4.98
C ARG A 59 -0.36 -24.88 4.27
N LEU A 60 -1.17 -25.84 3.82
CA LEU A 60 -2.46 -25.58 3.16
C LEU A 60 -3.41 -24.72 4.00
N ARG A 61 -3.43 -24.94 5.32
CA ARG A 61 -4.26 -24.18 6.26
C ARG A 61 -3.84 -22.71 6.33
N GLU A 62 -2.54 -22.43 6.26
CA GLU A 62 -1.99 -21.08 6.21
C GLU A 62 -2.33 -20.41 4.88
N ALA A 63 -2.17 -21.13 3.77
CA ALA A 63 -2.55 -20.66 2.43
C ALA A 63 -4.05 -20.31 2.33
N ALA A 64 -4.92 -21.11 2.95
CA ALA A 64 -6.36 -20.85 2.97
C ALA A 64 -6.74 -19.60 3.79
N ALA A 65 -5.96 -19.27 4.83
CA ALA A 65 -6.17 -18.10 5.67
C ALA A 65 -5.49 -16.83 5.13
N ASP A 66 -4.47 -16.97 4.30
CA ASP A 66 -3.67 -15.88 3.78
C ASP A 66 -4.48 -14.90 2.88
N PRO A 67 -4.61 -13.62 3.28
CA PRO A 67 -5.29 -12.60 2.49
C PRO A 67 -4.65 -12.37 1.11
N VAL A 68 -3.34 -12.54 0.98
CA VAL A 68 -2.62 -12.37 -0.28
C VAL A 68 -3.01 -13.46 -1.26
N THR A 69 -2.99 -14.72 -0.84
CA THR A 69 -3.44 -15.87 -1.65
C THR A 69 -4.88 -15.69 -2.12
N ARG A 70 -5.81 -15.28 -1.23
CA ARG A 70 -7.22 -15.03 -1.58
C ARG A 70 -7.38 -13.91 -2.60
N ARG A 71 -6.64 -12.80 -2.45
CA ARG A 71 -6.64 -11.70 -3.42
C ARG A 71 -6.07 -12.15 -4.77
N GLY A 72 -4.99 -12.92 -4.78
CA GLY A 72 -4.40 -13.53 -5.97
C GLY A 72 -5.39 -14.42 -6.73
N LEU A 73 -6.15 -15.26 -6.02
CA LEU A 73 -7.21 -16.10 -6.61
C LEU A 73 -8.36 -15.27 -7.19
N ARG A 74 -8.85 -14.24 -6.47
CA ARG A 74 -9.90 -13.33 -6.97
C ARG A 74 -9.42 -12.54 -8.19
N TRP A 75 -8.15 -12.13 -8.19
CA TRP A 75 -7.54 -11.50 -9.35
C TRP A 75 -7.47 -12.49 -10.52
N LEU A 76 -6.96 -13.71 -10.31
CA LEU A 76 -6.84 -14.72 -11.35
C LEU A 76 -8.20 -15.04 -11.98
N ALA A 77 -9.22 -15.29 -11.16
CA ALA A 77 -10.56 -15.64 -11.64
C ALA A 77 -11.15 -14.54 -12.53
N GLY A 78 -11.13 -13.29 -12.09
CA GLY A 78 -11.67 -12.18 -12.88
C GLY A 78 -10.79 -11.77 -14.07
N HIS A 79 -9.47 -12.00 -14.01
CA HIS A 79 -8.57 -11.70 -15.12
C HIS A 79 -8.67 -12.76 -16.21
N ALA A 80 -8.75 -14.04 -15.84
CA ALA A 80 -8.91 -15.15 -16.76
C ALA A 80 -10.28 -15.19 -17.45
N THR A 81 -11.33 -14.65 -16.82
CA THR A 81 -12.69 -14.61 -17.40
C THR A 81 -12.98 -13.22 -18.00
N GLY A 82 -13.39 -12.25 -17.18
CA GLY A 82 -13.75 -10.91 -17.63
C GLY A 82 -12.59 -10.18 -18.34
N GLY A 83 -11.36 -10.35 -17.85
CA GLY A 83 -10.18 -9.81 -18.52
C GLY A 83 -9.94 -10.41 -19.91
N LEU A 84 -10.16 -11.72 -20.07
CA LEU A 84 -10.08 -12.37 -21.37
C LEU A 84 -11.15 -11.86 -22.32
N LEU A 85 -12.41 -11.74 -21.87
CA LEU A 85 -13.51 -11.23 -22.69
C LEU A 85 -13.26 -9.79 -23.15
N LEU A 86 -12.85 -8.91 -22.24
CA LEU A 86 -12.50 -7.52 -22.58
C LEU A 86 -11.30 -7.45 -23.53
N SER A 87 -10.27 -8.29 -23.33
CA SER A 87 -9.11 -8.35 -24.23
C SER A 87 -9.52 -8.87 -25.62
N MET A 88 -10.45 -9.83 -25.68
CA MET A 88 -10.99 -10.36 -26.93
C MET A 88 -11.70 -9.25 -27.71
N VAL A 89 -12.55 -8.45 -27.05
CA VAL A 89 -13.18 -7.28 -27.68
C VAL A 89 -12.13 -6.31 -28.21
N ALA A 90 -11.12 -5.98 -27.40
CA ALA A 90 -10.05 -5.05 -27.81
C ALA A 90 -9.24 -5.56 -29.02
N VAL A 91 -9.12 -6.88 -29.21
CA VAL A 91 -8.43 -7.49 -30.35
C VAL A 91 -9.34 -7.66 -31.57
N LEU A 92 -10.62 -8.03 -31.38
CA LEU A 92 -11.54 -8.28 -32.48
C LEU A 92 -11.96 -6.98 -33.20
N LEU A 93 -12.14 -5.88 -32.47
CA LEU A 93 -12.54 -4.60 -33.08
C LEU A 93 -11.60 -4.12 -34.20
N PRO A 94 -10.27 -4.03 -34.02
CA PRO A 94 -9.38 -3.65 -35.11
C PRO A 94 -9.35 -4.67 -36.24
N ILE A 95 -9.56 -5.97 -35.96
CA ILE A 95 -9.66 -7.00 -37.01
C ILE A 95 -10.89 -6.75 -37.88
N TYR A 96 -12.05 -6.52 -37.27
CA TYR A 96 -13.27 -6.19 -38.02
C TYR A 96 -13.16 -4.86 -38.76
N ALA A 97 -12.51 -3.86 -38.16
CA ALA A 97 -12.23 -2.60 -38.85
C ALA A 97 -11.43 -2.82 -40.14
N VAL A 98 -10.32 -3.57 -40.08
CA VAL A 98 -9.48 -3.84 -41.25
C VAL A 98 -10.22 -4.69 -42.28
N ARG A 99 -10.94 -5.74 -41.85
CA ARG A 99 -11.76 -6.57 -42.74
C ARG A 99 -12.75 -5.70 -43.51
N ASP A 100 -13.55 -4.90 -42.81
CA ASP A 100 -14.66 -4.17 -43.40
C ASP A 100 -14.20 -2.97 -44.24
N LEU A 101 -13.13 -2.28 -43.84
CA LEU A 101 -12.52 -1.22 -44.64
C LEU A 101 -11.88 -1.75 -45.93
N SER A 102 -11.33 -2.97 -45.90
CA SER A 102 -10.77 -3.61 -47.08
C SER A 102 -11.82 -4.32 -47.95
N PHE A 103 -13.05 -4.51 -47.46
CA PHE A 103 -14.12 -5.25 -48.13
C PHE A 103 -14.37 -4.84 -49.60
N PRO A 104 -14.38 -3.54 -49.97
CA PRO A 104 -14.56 -3.12 -51.37
C PRO A 104 -13.51 -3.69 -52.33
N LEU A 105 -12.34 -4.10 -51.83
CA LEU A 105 -11.24 -4.61 -52.65
C LEU A 105 -11.38 -6.09 -53.02
N TRP A 106 -12.20 -6.86 -52.31
CA TRP A 106 -12.25 -8.32 -52.47
C TRP A 106 -13.66 -8.91 -52.48
N TRP A 107 -14.72 -8.14 -52.22
CA TRP A 107 -16.09 -8.65 -52.15
C TRP A 107 -16.56 -9.39 -53.42
N TYR A 108 -16.09 -8.99 -54.60
CA TYR A 108 -16.40 -9.63 -55.90
C TYR A 108 -15.79 -11.03 -56.07
N ALA A 109 -14.77 -11.37 -55.27
CA ALA A 109 -14.13 -12.68 -55.27
C ALA A 109 -14.79 -13.66 -54.29
N VAL A 110 -15.75 -13.19 -53.48
CA VAL A 110 -16.47 -14.01 -52.50
C VAL A 110 -17.64 -14.71 -53.20
N PRO A 111 -17.87 -16.01 -52.95
CA PRO A 111 -19.04 -16.70 -53.47
C PRO A 111 -20.36 -16.00 -53.08
N ALA A 112 -21.34 -16.05 -53.98
CA ALA A 112 -22.69 -15.57 -53.69
C ALA A 112 -23.25 -16.34 -52.47
N GLY A 113 -23.92 -15.65 -51.55
CA GLY A 113 -24.35 -16.19 -50.26
C GLY A 113 -23.33 -16.07 -49.12
N GLU A 114 -22.05 -15.81 -49.41
CA GLU A 114 -20.98 -15.70 -48.39
C GLU A 114 -20.45 -14.27 -48.21
N ALA A 115 -20.77 -13.36 -49.14
CA ALA A 115 -20.36 -11.96 -49.08
C ALA A 115 -21.17 -11.20 -48.00
N THR A 116 -20.85 -11.39 -46.72
CA THR A 116 -21.57 -10.75 -45.60
C THR A 116 -20.76 -9.64 -44.92
N ASP A 117 -21.44 -8.86 -44.10
CA ASP A 117 -20.80 -7.96 -43.13
C ASP A 117 -19.93 -8.72 -42.10
N SER A 118 -19.20 -7.97 -41.26
CA SER A 118 -18.28 -8.52 -40.26
C SER A 118 -18.93 -9.50 -39.29
N LEU A 119 -20.23 -9.34 -39.02
CA LEU A 119 -20.98 -10.11 -38.04
C LEU A 119 -21.94 -11.12 -38.67
N THR A 120 -21.96 -11.22 -40.01
CA THR A 120 -22.79 -12.17 -40.76
C THR A 120 -24.29 -11.99 -40.47
N PHE A 121 -24.72 -10.74 -40.32
CA PHE A 121 -26.11 -10.36 -40.16
C PHE A 121 -26.85 -10.22 -41.49
N TRP A 122 -26.17 -9.77 -42.55
CA TRP A 122 -26.78 -9.65 -43.88
C TRP A 122 -25.80 -9.95 -45.01
N GLU A 123 -26.34 -10.38 -46.15
CA GLU A 123 -25.61 -10.58 -47.40
C GLU A 123 -25.52 -9.27 -48.19
N VAL A 124 -24.35 -9.01 -48.78
CA VAL A 124 -24.04 -7.85 -49.60
C VAL A 124 -24.11 -8.25 -51.07
N THR A 125 -25.13 -7.74 -51.77
CA THR A 125 -25.35 -8.03 -53.19
C THR A 125 -25.00 -6.86 -54.11
N ASP A 126 -24.79 -5.66 -53.56
CA ASP A 126 -24.65 -4.42 -54.33
C ASP A 126 -23.74 -3.39 -53.63
N TRP A 127 -23.43 -2.30 -54.34
CA TRP A 127 -22.55 -1.24 -53.83
C TRP A 127 -23.12 -0.49 -52.62
N SER A 128 -24.44 -0.44 -52.43
CA SER A 128 -25.01 0.18 -51.23
C SER A 128 -24.70 -0.66 -49.98
N GLY A 129 -24.78 -1.99 -50.07
CA GLY A 129 -24.35 -2.90 -49.01
C GLY A 129 -22.85 -2.78 -48.72
N VAL A 130 -22.00 -2.66 -49.75
CA VAL A 130 -20.55 -2.44 -49.58
C VAL A 130 -20.29 -1.13 -48.83
N LEU A 131 -21.00 -0.04 -49.16
CA LEU A 131 -20.87 1.24 -48.45
C LEU A 131 -21.26 1.11 -46.97
N LEU A 132 -22.33 0.37 -46.66
CA LEU A 132 -22.74 0.09 -45.28
C LEU A 132 -21.66 -0.68 -44.50
N VAL A 133 -21.02 -1.67 -45.12
CA VAL A 133 -19.90 -2.41 -44.51
C VAL A 133 -18.72 -1.48 -44.24
N VAL A 134 -18.37 -0.58 -45.17
CA VAL A 134 -17.30 0.40 -44.94
C VAL A 134 -17.63 1.34 -43.78
N LEU A 135 -18.87 1.83 -43.68
CA LEU A 135 -19.32 2.65 -42.55
C LEU A 135 -19.24 1.86 -41.23
N LEU A 136 -19.56 0.58 -41.25
CA LEU A 136 -19.40 -0.32 -40.10
C LEU A 136 -17.92 -0.47 -39.72
N GLY A 137 -17.01 -0.60 -40.70
CA GLY A 137 -15.56 -0.59 -40.47
C GLY A 137 -15.04 0.70 -39.82
N LEU A 138 -15.59 1.86 -40.21
CA LEU A 138 -15.31 3.14 -39.55
C LEU A 138 -15.86 3.18 -38.12
N ALA A 139 -17.03 2.60 -37.88
CA ALA A 139 -17.59 2.46 -36.54
C ALA A 139 -16.70 1.56 -35.65
N TRP A 140 -16.22 0.41 -36.16
CA TRP A 140 -15.27 -0.45 -35.46
C TRP A 140 -13.94 0.23 -35.18
N THR A 141 -13.43 1.01 -36.12
CA THR A 141 -12.21 1.82 -35.93
C THR A 141 -12.40 2.80 -34.78
N THR A 142 -13.51 3.53 -34.80
CA THR A 142 -13.86 4.50 -33.75
C THR A 142 -13.98 3.80 -32.40
N LEU A 143 -14.70 2.68 -32.34
CA LEU A 143 -14.89 1.91 -31.11
C LEU A 143 -13.57 1.33 -30.59
N SER A 144 -12.69 0.84 -31.48
CA SER A 144 -11.35 0.36 -31.12
C SER A 144 -10.51 1.47 -30.46
N LEU A 145 -10.49 2.67 -31.06
CA LEU A 145 -9.76 3.82 -30.51
C LEU A 145 -10.33 4.28 -29.16
N LEU A 146 -11.66 4.26 -29.01
CA LEU A 146 -12.34 4.68 -27.79
C LEU A 146 -12.22 3.65 -26.66
N LEU A 147 -12.29 2.35 -26.95
CA LEU A 147 -12.34 1.30 -25.93
C LEU A 147 -10.98 0.73 -25.52
N THR A 148 -9.95 0.79 -26.37
CA THR A 148 -8.65 0.17 -26.05
C THR A 148 -8.04 0.74 -24.77
N ARG A 149 -8.01 2.07 -24.64
CA ARG A 149 -7.48 2.75 -23.44
C ARG A 149 -8.28 2.43 -22.17
N PRO A 150 -9.62 2.62 -22.11
CA PRO A 150 -10.38 2.34 -20.90
C PRO A 150 -10.35 0.86 -20.49
N ILE A 151 -10.31 -0.08 -21.45
CA ILE A 151 -10.14 -1.50 -21.13
C ILE A 151 -8.78 -1.73 -20.47
N ALA A 152 -7.70 -1.20 -21.06
CA ALA A 152 -6.36 -1.34 -20.51
C ALA A 152 -6.23 -0.71 -19.11
N THR A 153 -6.80 0.48 -18.90
CA THR A 153 -6.76 1.15 -17.59
C THR A 153 -7.59 0.41 -16.54
N LEU A 154 -8.76 -0.11 -16.90
CA LEU A 154 -9.60 -0.92 -16.01
C LEU A 154 -8.86 -2.20 -15.57
N LEU A 155 -8.27 -2.92 -16.52
CA LEU A 155 -7.52 -4.15 -16.21
C LEU A 155 -6.29 -3.84 -15.34
N ALA A 156 -5.58 -2.74 -15.62
CA ALA A 156 -4.44 -2.32 -14.82
C ALA A 156 -4.84 -1.85 -13.41
N TRP A 157 -5.93 -1.10 -13.28
CA TRP A 157 -6.48 -0.68 -11.99
C TRP A 157 -6.90 -1.89 -11.15
N ARG A 158 -7.61 -2.86 -11.75
CA ARG A 158 -8.03 -4.08 -11.06
C ARG A 158 -6.83 -4.94 -10.65
N GLY A 159 -5.81 -4.99 -11.50
CA GLY A 159 -4.52 -5.61 -11.22
C GLY A 159 -3.84 -4.99 -10.00
N ARG A 160 -3.65 -3.68 -9.98
CA ARG A 160 -3.06 -2.96 -8.83
C ARG A 160 -3.87 -3.15 -7.56
N ARG A 161 -5.19 -2.94 -7.60
CA ARG A 161 -6.05 -3.03 -6.40
C ARG A 161 -6.02 -4.41 -5.73
N LEU A 162 -5.89 -5.49 -6.50
CA LEU A 162 -5.94 -6.85 -5.96
C LEU A 162 -4.55 -7.47 -5.76
N LEU A 163 -3.54 -7.07 -6.53
CA LEU A 163 -2.19 -7.67 -6.43
C LEU A 163 -1.23 -6.87 -5.56
N ASP A 164 -1.56 -5.63 -5.24
CA ASP A 164 -0.74 -4.79 -4.37
C ASP A 164 -0.88 -5.22 -2.91
N ALA A 165 0.24 -5.65 -2.34
CA ALA A 165 0.37 -5.97 -0.92
C ALA A 165 0.53 -4.70 -0.07
N ALA A 166 0.93 -3.57 -0.67
CA ALA A 166 1.35 -2.36 0.04
C ALA A 166 0.25 -1.69 0.87
N ALA A 167 -1.04 -1.88 0.54
CA ALA A 167 -2.14 -1.21 1.27
C ALA A 167 -2.16 -1.49 2.80
N ASP A 168 -1.75 -2.68 3.24
CA ASP A 168 -1.61 -3.00 4.68
C ASP A 168 -0.21 -2.71 5.23
N THR A 169 0.80 -2.80 4.36
CA THR A 169 2.21 -2.61 4.72
C THR A 169 2.53 -1.15 5.01
N ASP A 170 1.91 -0.22 4.26
CA ASP A 170 2.03 1.22 4.46
C ASP A 170 1.42 1.64 5.82
N LEU A 171 0.28 1.09 6.18
CA LEU A 171 -0.33 1.32 7.50
C LEU A 171 0.54 0.77 8.64
N SER A 172 1.09 -0.43 8.46
CA SER A 172 1.98 -1.06 9.47
C SER A 172 3.28 -0.28 9.64
N LEU A 173 3.89 0.18 8.54
CA LEU A 173 5.06 1.07 8.55
C LEU A 173 4.73 2.40 9.23
N ARG A 174 3.57 2.99 8.94
CA ARG A 174 3.14 4.25 9.54
C ARG A 174 2.92 4.11 11.05
N VAL A 175 2.31 3.02 11.50
CA VAL A 175 2.15 2.71 12.93
C VAL A 175 3.52 2.52 13.58
N ALA A 176 4.41 1.73 13.00
CA ALA A 176 5.76 1.53 13.52
C ALA A 176 6.54 2.86 13.63
N GLN A 177 6.44 3.73 12.62
CA GLN A 177 7.08 5.03 12.60
C GLN A 177 6.49 5.97 13.67
N LEU A 178 5.16 5.99 13.86
CA LEU A 178 4.49 6.74 14.92
C LEU A 178 4.85 6.22 16.32
N THR A 179 4.96 4.90 16.48
CA THR A 179 5.39 4.30 17.75
C THR A 179 6.85 4.67 18.05
N ALA A 180 7.73 4.63 17.05
CA ALA A 180 9.13 5.02 17.20
C ALA A 180 9.30 6.50 17.54
N THR A 181 8.58 7.41 16.86
CA THR A 181 8.65 8.85 17.17
C THR A 181 8.08 9.17 18.54
N ARG A 182 6.99 8.49 18.96
CA ARG A 182 6.44 8.63 20.31
C ARG A 182 7.41 8.12 21.38
N ALA A 183 8.08 6.99 21.14
CA ALA A 183 9.09 6.47 22.05
C ALA A 183 10.27 7.44 22.19
N ALA A 184 10.77 7.99 21.07
CA ALA A 184 11.85 8.97 21.08
C ALA A 184 11.45 10.27 21.80
N ALA A 185 10.22 10.76 21.60
CA ALA A 185 9.71 11.93 22.31
C ALA A 185 9.60 11.69 23.82
N LEU A 186 9.09 10.52 24.24
CA LEU A 186 9.00 10.16 25.66
C LEU A 186 10.37 10.05 26.32
N ASP A 187 11.37 9.49 25.63
CA ASP A 187 12.73 9.37 26.15
C ASP A 187 13.43 10.73 26.27
N ALA A 188 13.19 11.63 25.30
CA ALA A 188 13.62 13.02 25.38
C ALA A 188 12.98 13.75 26.58
N HIS A 189 11.66 13.60 26.79
CA HIS A 189 10.97 14.16 27.96
C HIS A 189 11.48 13.60 29.28
N ALA A 190 11.72 12.29 29.38
CA ALA A 190 12.25 11.65 30.59
C ALA A 190 13.69 12.10 30.90
N THR A 191 14.48 12.37 29.86
CA THR A 191 15.84 12.92 30.00
C THR A 191 15.80 14.37 30.48
N GLU A 192 14.90 15.19 29.94
CA GLU A 192 14.73 16.58 30.38
C GLU A 192 14.22 16.67 31.82
N LEU A 193 13.25 15.82 32.21
CA LEU A 193 12.77 15.74 33.60
C LEU A 193 13.90 15.42 34.58
N ARG A 194 14.74 14.41 34.27
CA ARG A 194 15.92 14.08 35.10
C ARG A 194 16.94 15.22 35.16
N ARG A 195 17.03 16.05 34.11
CA ARG A 195 17.91 17.23 34.09
C ARG A 195 17.37 18.33 35.02
N ILE A 196 16.08 18.63 34.92
CA ILE A 196 15.39 19.61 35.78
C ILE A 196 15.47 19.17 37.24
N GLU A 197 15.13 17.92 37.54
CA GLU A 197 15.21 17.36 38.90
C GLU A 197 16.61 17.54 39.49
N ARG A 198 17.66 17.21 38.71
CA ARG A 198 19.04 17.36 39.16
C ARG A 198 19.42 18.82 39.37
N SER A 199 19.04 19.74 38.48
CA SER A 199 19.36 21.16 38.65
C SER A 199 18.64 21.78 39.85
N LEU A 200 17.41 21.35 40.12
CA LEU A 200 16.66 21.76 41.31
C LEU A 200 17.29 21.21 42.58
N HIS A 201 17.71 19.95 42.55
CA HIS A 201 18.35 19.31 43.69
C HIS A 201 19.68 19.98 44.03
N ASP A 202 20.56 20.15 43.04
CA ASP A 202 21.88 20.76 43.21
C ASP A 202 21.77 22.24 43.60
N GLY A 203 20.83 22.98 42.97
CA GLY A 203 20.55 24.39 43.29
C GLY A 203 20.05 24.57 44.73
N THR A 204 19.11 23.72 45.16
CA THR A 204 18.57 23.74 46.53
C THR A 204 19.63 23.35 47.56
N GLN A 205 20.43 22.31 47.28
CA GLN A 205 21.52 21.88 48.17
C GLN A 205 22.54 22.98 48.41
N ASN A 206 23.04 23.64 47.35
CA ASN A 206 24.03 24.72 47.46
C ASN A 206 23.53 25.86 48.37
N ARG A 207 22.24 26.22 48.26
CA ARG A 207 21.64 27.26 49.08
C ARG A 207 21.43 26.84 50.54
N LEU A 208 20.98 25.61 50.78
CA LEU A 208 20.85 25.09 52.16
C LEU A 208 22.19 25.00 52.88
N VAL A 209 23.26 24.63 52.17
CA VAL A 209 24.63 24.66 52.71
C VAL A 209 25.03 26.09 53.06
N ALA A 210 24.78 27.06 52.17
CA ALA A 210 25.09 28.47 52.43
C ALA A 210 24.36 29.01 53.68
N VAL A 211 23.07 28.72 53.83
CA VAL A 211 22.28 29.08 55.03
C VAL A 211 22.88 28.44 56.29
N THR A 212 23.25 27.16 56.24
CA THR A 212 23.85 26.45 57.38
C THR A 212 25.20 27.06 57.78
N VAL A 213 26.03 27.45 56.81
CA VAL A 213 27.32 28.11 57.05
C VAL A 213 27.13 29.48 57.70
N LEU A 214 26.19 30.29 57.20
CA LEU A 214 25.86 31.61 57.76
C LEU A 214 25.34 31.50 59.19
N LEU A 215 24.45 30.56 59.49
CA LEU A 215 23.96 30.31 60.85
C LEU A 215 25.09 29.89 61.80
N GLY A 216 26.01 29.04 61.34
CA GLY A 216 27.20 28.65 62.11
C GLY A 216 28.15 29.82 62.39
N ALA A 217 28.29 30.75 61.43
CA ALA A 217 29.08 31.96 61.59
C ALA A 217 28.44 32.94 62.58
N ALA A 218 27.13 33.19 62.45
CA ALA A 218 26.37 34.01 63.40
C ALA A 218 26.51 33.50 64.83
N ARG A 219 26.32 32.19 65.06
CA ARG A 219 26.44 31.57 66.39
C ARG A 219 27.82 31.77 67.03
N ARG A 220 28.90 31.82 66.23
CA ARG A 220 30.26 32.09 66.72
C ARG A 220 30.53 33.58 66.95
N ALA A 221 29.78 34.47 66.30
CA ALA A 221 29.90 35.92 66.44
C ALA A 221 29.15 36.45 67.67
N VAL A 222 28.02 35.85 68.07
CA VAL A 222 27.18 36.27 69.23
C VAL A 222 27.99 36.65 70.49
N PRO A 223 28.96 35.85 70.98
CA PRO A 223 29.68 36.19 72.22
C PRO A 223 30.83 37.20 72.01
N ARG A 224 31.17 37.57 70.78
CA ARG A 224 32.30 38.46 70.44
C ARG A 224 31.84 39.82 69.93
N ASP A 225 30.86 39.82 69.04
CA ASP A 225 30.33 41.00 68.36
C ASP A 225 28.84 40.74 68.02
N PRO A 226 27.92 41.19 68.87
CA PRO A 226 26.49 41.00 68.68
C PRO A 226 25.96 41.70 67.42
N ALA A 227 26.50 42.88 67.08
CA ALA A 227 26.05 43.64 65.91
C ALA A 227 26.42 42.92 64.61
N ALA A 228 27.63 42.36 64.53
CA ALA A 228 28.02 41.52 63.39
C ALA A 228 27.23 40.21 63.31
N ALA A 229 26.77 39.67 64.45
CA ALA A 229 25.94 38.46 64.47
C ALA A 229 24.53 38.71 63.90
N GLU A 230 23.93 39.87 64.19
CA GLU A 230 22.65 40.33 63.63
C GLU A 230 22.72 40.41 62.10
N GLU A 231 23.78 41.03 61.57
CA GLU A 231 23.96 41.19 60.12
C GLU A 231 24.11 39.83 59.40
N ILE A 232 24.80 38.86 60.01
CA ILE A 232 24.93 37.51 59.45
C ILE A 232 23.61 36.75 59.48
N LEU A 233 22.77 36.96 60.51
CA LEU A 233 21.43 36.38 60.61
C LEU A 233 20.50 36.91 59.51
N GLU A 234 20.50 38.22 59.26
CA GLU A 234 19.73 38.82 58.17
C GLU A 234 20.14 38.23 56.81
N ARG A 235 21.45 38.05 56.56
CA ARG A 235 21.94 37.40 55.34
C ARG A 235 21.49 35.94 55.23
N ALA A 236 21.47 35.20 56.34
CA ALA A 236 20.98 33.82 56.36
C ALA A 236 19.49 33.73 56.05
N GLN A 237 18.68 34.64 56.61
CA GLN A 237 17.25 34.72 56.36
C GLN A 237 16.96 35.08 54.91
N SER A 238 17.65 36.09 54.35
CA SER A 238 17.51 36.47 52.94
C SER A 238 17.88 35.32 52.00
N ALA A 239 18.95 34.57 52.29
CA ALA A 239 19.34 33.40 51.50
C ALA A 239 18.29 32.27 51.53
N ALA A 240 17.62 32.06 52.67
CA ALA A 240 16.55 31.08 52.81
C ALA A 240 15.27 31.50 52.06
N GLU A 241 14.89 32.78 52.13
CA GLU A 241 13.76 33.34 51.39
C GLU A 241 13.97 33.26 49.88
N GLN A 242 15.18 33.56 49.41
CA GLN A 242 15.55 33.42 47.99
C GLN A 242 15.50 31.96 47.51
N ALA A 243 15.90 30.99 48.35
CA ALA A 243 15.80 29.57 48.01
C ALA A 243 14.34 29.09 47.90
N LEU A 244 13.46 29.55 48.81
CA LEU A 244 12.02 29.26 48.76
C LEU A 244 11.33 29.91 47.56
N ALA A 245 11.74 31.12 47.19
CA ALA A 245 11.20 31.82 46.03
C ALA A 245 11.52 31.08 44.71
N GLU A 246 12.73 30.54 44.58
CA GLU A 246 13.11 29.76 43.39
C GLU A 246 12.34 28.44 43.28
N LEU A 247 12.17 27.71 44.39
CA LEU A 247 11.35 26.49 44.42
C LEU A 247 9.88 26.75 44.03
N ARG A 248 9.35 27.96 44.29
CA ARG A 248 8.00 28.36 43.89
C ARG A 248 7.88 28.80 42.43
N SER A 249 9.00 29.09 41.77
CA SER A 249 9.04 29.60 40.39
C SER A 249 9.14 28.51 39.31
N VAL A 250 9.24 27.26 39.76
CA VAL A 250 9.41 26.04 38.97
C VAL A 250 8.09 25.29 38.92
#